data_AF-Q6AMV5-F1
#
_entry.id   AF-Q6AMV5-F1
#
_cell.length_a   1.000
_cell.length_b   1.000
_cell.length_c   1.000
_cell.angle_alpha   90.00
_cell.angle_beta   90.00
_cell.angle_gamma   90.00
#
_symmetry.space_group_name_H-M   'P 1'
#
loop_
_entity.id
_entity.type
_entity.pdbx_description
1 polymer ?
#
loop_
_entity_poly.entity_id
_entity_poly.type
_entity_poly.pdbx_seq_one_letter_code
_entity_poly.pdbx_strand_id
1 'polypeptide(L)'
;MIQTKAITFNGRQLIIKELTVPQIDAWEKTLSNHEETTVPSLVEMLVDSALPLSAVRLAVPELTDADLLADIAPSQWCELYREVEEVNSFLSQMVEKMAKLGEALVQSGKIPIS
;
A
#
# COMPACT_ATOMS: atom_id res chain seq x y z
N MET A 1 4.87 -12.81 17.61
CA MET A 1 5.85 -11.71 17.68
C MET A 1 5.69 -10.96 16.38
N ILE A 2 5.50 -9.63 16.40
CA ILE A 2 5.28 -8.85 15.17
C ILE A 2 6.63 -8.69 14.47
N GLN A 3 6.69 -9.05 13.18
CA GLN A 3 7.91 -8.88 12.39
C GLN A 3 8.20 -7.40 12.13
N THR A 4 9.48 -7.03 12.18
CA THR A 4 9.94 -5.70 11.78
C THR A 4 11.19 -5.81 10.91
N LYS A 5 11.38 -4.83 10.02
CA LYS A 5 12.56 -4.73 9.15
C LYS A 5 13.01 -3.28 9.08
N ALA A 6 14.28 -3.03 9.40
CA ALA A 6 14.88 -1.72 9.22
C ALA A 6 15.45 -1.64 7.81
N ILE A 7 15.14 -0.56 7.10
CA ILE A 7 15.63 -0.28 5.75
C ILE A 7 16.23 1.13 5.69
N THR A 8 17.05 1.41 4.68
CA THR A 8 17.50 2.78 4.39
C THR A 8 16.69 3.33 3.24
N PHE A 9 16.02 4.47 3.45
CA PHE A 9 15.20 5.12 2.45
C PHE A 9 15.51 6.62 2.47
N ASN A 10 15.86 7.20 1.32
CA ASN A 10 16.26 8.61 1.20
C ASN A 10 17.33 9.03 2.24
N GLY A 11 18.34 8.18 2.45
CA GLY A 11 19.46 8.46 3.37
C GLY A 11 19.13 8.38 4.87
N ARG A 12 17.90 8.01 5.26
CA ARG A 12 17.50 7.78 6.65
C ARG A 12 17.07 6.33 6.89
N GLN A 13 17.11 5.89 8.14
CA GLN A 13 16.53 4.59 8.50
C GLN A 13 15.01 4.70 8.66
N LEU A 14 14.29 3.76 8.07
CA LEU A 14 12.87 3.54 8.29
C LEU A 14 12.63 2.16 8.90
N ILE A 15 11.61 2.04 9.74
CA ILE A 15 11.18 0.76 10.30
C ILE A 15 9.85 0.33 9.66
N ILE A 16 9.91 -0.75 8.90
CA ILE A 16 8.74 -1.46 8.39
C ILE A 16 8.23 -2.38 9.49
N LYS A 17 6.92 -2.34 9.75
CA LYS A 17 6.23 -3.18 10.71
C LYS A 17 5.24 -4.09 9.99
N GLU A 18 5.18 -5.34 10.44
CA GLU A 18 4.08 -6.24 10.10
C GLU A 18 2.78 -5.71 10.71
N LEU A 19 1.74 -5.65 9.89
CA LEU A 19 0.43 -5.15 10.26
C LEU A 19 -0.40 -6.25 10.92
N THR A 20 -1.00 -5.89 12.03
CA THR A 20 -1.90 -6.79 12.77
C THR A 20 -3.29 -6.80 12.15
N VAL A 21 -4.06 -7.87 12.39
CA VAL A 21 -5.46 -7.98 11.91
C VAL A 21 -6.31 -6.76 12.27
N PRO A 22 -6.29 -6.21 13.51
CA PRO A 22 -7.06 -4.99 13.83
C PRO A 22 -6.64 -3.76 13.03
N GLN A 23 -5.36 -3.62 12.69
CA GLN A 23 -4.88 -2.49 11.88
C GLN A 23 -5.34 -2.63 10.43
N ILE A 24 -5.33 -3.85 9.88
CA ILE A 24 -5.82 -4.14 8.53
C ILE A 24 -7.34 -3.90 8.45
N ASP A 25 -8.12 -4.37 9.43
CA ASP A 25 -9.58 -4.15 9.50
C ASP A 25 -9.91 -2.65 9.63
N ALA A 26 -9.17 -1.90 10.44
CA ALA A 26 -9.34 -0.45 10.54
C ALA A 26 -9.04 0.25 9.20
N TRP A 27 -7.98 -0.15 8.51
CA TRP A 27 -7.62 0.38 7.19
C TRP A 27 -8.67 0.05 6.12
N GLU A 28 -9.17 -1.18 6.06
CA GLU A 28 -10.24 -1.57 5.11
C GLU A 28 -11.51 -0.72 5.31
N LYS A 29 -11.88 -0.47 6.56
CA LYS A 29 -13.02 0.40 6.89
C LYS A 29 -12.80 1.83 6.41
N THR A 30 -11.56 2.34 6.44
CA THR A 30 -11.26 3.68 5.88
C THR A 30 -11.43 3.73 4.37
N LEU A 31 -11.10 2.66 3.65
CA LEU A 31 -11.32 2.58 2.20
C LEU A 31 -12.81 2.56 1.83
N SER A 32 -13.63 1.85 2.63
CA SER A 32 -15.05 1.67 2.36
C SER A 32 -15.91 2.91 2.59
N ASN A 33 -15.41 3.89 3.36
CA ASN A 33 -16.17 5.08 3.76
C ASN A 33 -16.13 6.23 2.73
N HIS A 34 -15.55 6.03 1.54
CA HIS A 34 -15.83 6.75 0.28
C HIS A 34 -16.17 8.26 0.35
N GLU A 35 -15.33 9.10 0.99
CA GLU A 35 -15.36 10.55 0.71
C GLU A 35 -14.31 10.97 -0.32
N GLU A 36 -13.29 10.14 -0.58
CA GLU A 36 -12.26 10.46 -1.58
C GLU A 36 -12.13 9.31 -2.56
N THR A 37 -12.60 9.54 -3.80
CA THR A 37 -12.17 8.76 -4.95
C THR A 37 -10.69 9.07 -5.14
N THR A 38 -9.83 8.31 -4.47
CA THR A 38 -8.40 8.57 -4.44
C THR A 38 -7.83 8.18 -5.80
N VAL A 39 -7.60 9.19 -6.64
CA VAL A 39 -6.79 9.01 -7.85
C VAL A 39 -5.45 8.41 -7.41
N PRO A 40 -4.97 7.33 -8.04
CA PRO A 40 -3.68 6.76 -7.68
C PRO A 40 -2.61 7.85 -7.72
N SER A 41 -1.85 7.96 -6.64
CA SER A 41 -0.70 8.85 -6.58
C SER A 41 0.30 8.49 -7.68
N LEU A 42 1.10 9.46 -8.14
CA LEU A 42 2.15 9.19 -9.11
C LEU A 42 3.09 8.07 -8.64
N VAL A 43 3.33 7.98 -7.33
CA VAL A 43 4.11 6.88 -6.72
C VAL A 43 3.44 5.52 -6.95
N GLU A 44 2.13 5.41 -6.72
CA GLU A 44 1.39 4.16 -6.98
C GLU A 44 1.35 3.79 -8.46
N MET A 45 1.41 4.78 -9.36
CA MET A 45 1.51 4.51 -10.80
C MET A 45 2.90 4.06 -11.25
N LEU A 46 3.95 4.43 -10.49
CA LEU A 46 5.35 4.12 -10.83
C LEU A 46 5.81 2.76 -10.30
N VAL A 47 5.15 2.25 -9.27
CA VAL A 47 5.55 1.01 -8.60
C VAL A 47 4.60 -0.13 -8.99
N ASP A 48 5.18 -1.25 -9.44
CA ASP A 48 4.43 -2.49 -9.68
C ASP A 48 4.22 -3.23 -8.36
N SER A 49 3.23 -2.76 -7.57
CA SER A 49 2.88 -3.28 -6.25
C SER A 49 1.38 -3.48 -6.13
N ALA A 50 0.98 -4.54 -5.41
CA ALA A 50 -0.42 -4.77 -5.08
C ALA A 50 -0.91 -3.84 -3.96
N LEU A 51 0.00 -3.38 -3.09
CA LEU A 51 -0.32 -2.51 -1.97
C LEU A 51 -0.49 -1.05 -2.42
N PRO A 52 -1.57 -0.37 -2.03
CA PRO A 52 -1.66 1.08 -2.18
C PRO A 52 -0.80 1.81 -1.15
N LEU A 53 -0.51 3.09 -1.41
CA LEU A 53 0.33 3.95 -0.56
C LEU A 53 -0.22 4.07 0.86
N SER A 54 -1.55 4.06 1.03
CA SER A 54 -2.19 4.11 2.35
C SER A 54 -1.82 2.90 3.22
N ALA A 55 -1.73 1.71 2.63
CA ALA A 55 -1.27 0.50 3.33
C ALA A 55 0.23 0.57 3.65
N VAL A 56 1.04 1.09 2.71
CA VAL A 56 2.47 1.30 2.92
C VAL A 56 2.75 2.26 4.08
N ARG A 57 2.03 3.39 4.15
CA ARG A 57 2.15 4.36 5.26
C ARG A 57 1.72 3.76 6.60
N LEU A 58 0.76 2.84 6.60
CA LEU A 58 0.37 2.14 7.82
C LEU A 58 1.50 1.22 8.31
N ALA A 59 2.17 0.50 7.40
CA ALA A 59 3.31 -0.36 7.69
C ALA A 59 4.58 0.43 8.04
N VAL A 60 4.70 1.66 7.53
CA VAL A 60 5.85 2.56 7.71
C VAL A 60 5.39 3.91 8.26
N PRO A 61 5.12 4.03 9.57
CA PRO A 61 4.55 5.25 10.17
C PRO A 61 5.44 6.50 10.04
N GLU A 62 6.73 6.29 9.79
CA GLU A 62 7.73 7.34 9.60
C GLU A 62 7.69 7.96 8.20
N LEU A 63 6.92 7.36 7.28
CA LEU A 63 6.72 7.87 5.92
C LEU A 63 5.71 9.03 5.91
N THR A 64 6.18 10.22 5.55
CA THR A 64 5.44 11.47 5.59
C THR A 64 5.09 11.99 4.19
N ASP A 65 4.18 12.96 4.10
CA ASP A 65 3.85 13.59 2.81
C ASP A 65 5.04 14.35 2.21
N ALA A 66 5.97 14.81 3.04
CA ALA A 66 7.21 15.44 2.57
C ALA A 66 8.07 14.47 1.76
N ASP A 67 8.01 13.17 2.05
CA ASP A 67 8.74 12.15 1.30
C ASP A 67 8.16 11.95 -0.10
N LEU A 68 6.85 12.14 -0.29
CA LEU A 68 6.19 12.08 -1.61
C LEU A 68 6.59 13.24 -2.52
N LEU A 69 6.99 14.37 -1.93
CA LEU A 69 7.40 15.58 -2.64
C LEU A 69 8.93 15.70 -2.75
N ALA A 70 9.67 14.80 -2.09
CA ALA A 70 11.12 14.79 -2.12
C ALA A 70 11.64 14.23 -3.44
N ASP A 71 12.86 14.61 -3.81
CA ASP A 71 13.56 14.11 -4.99
C ASP A 71 14.08 12.69 -4.74
N ILE A 72 13.16 11.74 -4.67
CA ILE A 72 13.41 10.32 -4.41
C ILE A 72 13.30 9.58 -5.74
N ALA A 73 14.33 8.79 -6.07
CA ALA A 73 14.36 8.02 -7.29
C ALA A 73 13.23 6.96 -7.30
N PRO A 74 12.55 6.72 -8.44
CA PRO A 74 11.52 5.69 -8.54
C PRO A 74 11.99 4.30 -8.08
N SER A 75 13.26 3.95 -8.31
CA SER A 75 13.84 2.68 -7.84
C SER A 75 13.83 2.53 -6.32
N GLN A 76 13.99 3.63 -5.57
CA GLN A 76 13.92 3.60 -4.10
C GLN A 76 12.49 3.39 -3.62
N TRP A 77 11.50 3.92 -4.35
CA TRP A 77 10.09 3.62 -4.09
C TRP A 77 9.79 2.15 -4.38
N CYS A 78 10.24 1.60 -5.50
CA CYS A 78 10.07 0.18 -5.80
C CYS A 78 10.69 -0.71 -4.73
N GLU A 79 11.88 -0.37 -4.25
CA GLU A 79 12.53 -1.08 -3.16
C GLU A 79 11.70 -1.00 -1.88
N LEU A 80 11.30 0.20 -1.43
CA LEU A 80 10.45 0.37 -0.24
C LEU A 80 9.20 -0.52 -0.29
N TYR A 81 8.46 -0.48 -1.40
CA TYR A 81 7.25 -1.27 -1.56
C TYR A 81 7.53 -2.77 -1.52
N ARG A 82 8.56 -3.25 -2.21
CA ARG A 82 8.98 -4.67 -2.16
C ARG A 82 9.30 -5.12 -0.73
N GLU A 83 10.03 -4.29 0.02
CA GLU A 83 10.37 -4.60 1.41
C GLU A 83 9.12 -4.62 2.31
N VAL A 84 8.14 -3.74 2.05
CA VAL A 84 6.86 -3.72 2.77
C VAL A 84 6.03 -4.96 2.45
N GLU A 85 5.96 -5.36 1.17
CA GLU A 85 5.26 -6.57 0.74
C GLU A 85 5.90 -7.84 1.32
N GLU A 86 7.23 -7.89 1.44
CA GLU A 86 7.94 -9.01 2.06
C GLU A 86 7.54 -9.18 3.54
N VAL A 87 7.53 -8.07 4.30
CA VAL A 87 7.13 -8.07 5.71
C VAL A 87 5.62 -8.31 5.87
N ASN A 88 4.80 -7.87 4.91
CA ASN A 88 3.34 -7.93 4.95
C ASN A 88 2.76 -8.83 3.85
N SER A 89 3.38 -9.99 3.61
CA SER A 89 3.03 -10.86 2.49
C SER A 89 1.57 -11.31 2.49
N PHE A 90 0.97 -11.50 3.67
CA PHE A 90 -0.44 -11.81 3.83
C PHE A 90 -1.35 -10.67 3.33
N LEU A 91 -1.04 -9.43 3.71
CA LEU A 91 -1.81 -8.26 3.28
C LEU A 91 -1.71 -8.08 1.76
N SER A 92 -0.51 -8.21 1.20
CA SER A 92 -0.28 -8.08 -0.25
C SER A 92 -1.12 -9.09 -1.04
N GLN A 93 -1.13 -10.35 -0.61
CA GLN A 93 -1.97 -11.39 -1.22
C GLN A 93 -3.47 -11.13 -1.05
N MET A 94 -3.89 -10.55 0.08
CA MET A 94 -5.29 -10.19 0.32
C MET A 94 -5.74 -9.09 -0.64
N VAL A 95 -4.96 -8.02 -0.76
CA VAL A 95 -5.26 -6.89 -1.66
C VAL A 95 -5.27 -7.35 -3.12
N GLU A 96 -4.31 -8.18 -3.54
CA GLU A 96 -4.27 -8.74 -4.89
C GLU A 96 -5.53 -9.58 -5.20
N LYS A 97 -5.99 -10.40 -4.25
CA LYS A 97 -7.24 -11.16 -4.40
C LYS A 97 -8.45 -10.24 -4.50
N MET A 98 -8.52 -9.19 -3.69
CA MET A 98 -9.61 -8.21 -3.75
C MET A 98 -9.64 -7.48 -5.09
N ALA A 99 -8.47 -7.07 -5.61
CA ALA A 99 -8.36 -6.43 -6.91
C ALA A 99 -8.85 -7.34 -8.05
N LYS A 100 -8.41 -8.62 -8.07
CA LYS A 100 -8.86 -9.62 -9.05
C LYS A 100 -10.36 -9.88 -8.98
N LEU A 101 -10.91 -9.97 -7.78
CA LEU A 101 -12.36 -10.14 -7.59
C LEU A 101 -13.12 -8.90 -8.08
N GLY A 102 -12.63 -7.69 -7.79
CA GLY A 102 -13.18 -6.44 -8.28
C GLY A 102 -13.19 -6.39 -9.81
N GLU A 103 -12.06 -6.70 -10.46
CA GLU A 103 -11.93 -6.75 -11.91
C GLU A 103 -12.92 -7.75 -12.53
N ALA A 104 -13.00 -8.97 -11.99
CA ALA A 104 -13.92 -9.99 -12.47
C ALA A 104 -15.39 -9.56 -12.35
N LEU A 105 -15.76 -8.86 -11.27
CA LEU A 105 -17.12 -8.35 -11.07
C LEU A 105 -17.47 -7.26 -12.08
N VAL A 106 -16.55 -6.32 -12.35
CA VAL A 106 -16.71 -5.28 -13.38
C VAL A 106 -16.86 -5.91 -14.77
N GLN A 107 -15.96 -6.84 -15.14
CA GLN A 107 -16.01 -7.53 -16.43
C GLN A 107 -17.29 -8.35 -16.62
N SER A 108 -17.84 -8.92 -15.54
CA SER A 108 -19.10 -9.69 -15.59
C SER A 108 -20.36 -8.82 -15.71
N GLY A 109 -20.24 -7.49 -15.70
CA GLY A 109 -21.37 -6.55 -15.75
C GLY A 109 -22.24 -6.56 -14.48
N LYS A 110 -21.79 -7.20 -13.41
CA LYS A 110 -22.50 -7.28 -12.12
C LYS A 110 -22.30 -6.04 -11.24
N ILE A 111 -21.40 -5.14 -11.64
CA ILE A 111 -21.25 -3.80 -11.07
C ILE A 111 -21.46 -2.81 -12.23
N PRO A 112 -22.50 -1.96 -12.21
CA PRO A 112 -22.68 -0.93 -13.22
C PRO A 112 -21.55 0.10 -13.11
N ILE A 113 -20.76 0.22 -14.17
CA ILE A 113 -19.82 1.32 -14.35
C ILE A 113 -20.70 2.54 -14.70
N SER A 114 -20.91 3.43 -13.73
CA SER A 114 -21.64 4.69 -13.95
C SER A 114 -20.69 5.78 -14.42
#